data_AF-A0A928J6U8-F1
#
_entry.id   AF-A0A928J6U8-F1
#
_cell.length_a   1.000
_cell.length_b   1.000
_cell.length_c   1.000
_cell.angle_alpha   90.00
_cell.angle_beta   90.00
_cell.angle_gamma   90.00
#
_symmetry.space_group_name_H-M   'P 1'
#
loop_
_entity.id
_entity.type
_entity.pdbx_description
1 polymer ?
#
loop_
_entity_poly.entity_id
_entity_poly.type
_entity_poly.pdbx_seq_one_letter_code
_entity_poly.pdbx_strand_id
1 'polypeptide(L)'
;MKKGQKKRIWTKEEKLKIIKRYSEEHLSARELGKIYNADHSMICRWIREYAVKGEVAFEEVKRSGNKYAALHTSKNISEAERLKLEIAKLRVENERLKKGYVVKGVGANKEFVTIKDVNTK
;
A
#
# COMPACT_ATOMS: atom_id res chain seq x y z
N MET A 1 10.99 -20.28 6.01
CA MET A 1 12.05 -19.60 5.22
C MET A 1 13.21 -19.28 6.14
N LYS A 2 14.45 -19.51 5.69
CA LYS A 2 15.65 -19.15 6.47
C LYS A 2 15.87 -17.62 6.39
N LYS A 3 16.42 -17.03 7.45
CA LYS A 3 16.74 -15.60 7.52
C LYS A 3 17.68 -15.23 6.36
N GLY A 4 17.32 -14.21 5.56
CA GLY A 4 18.13 -13.74 4.42
C GLY A 4 17.75 -14.30 3.03
N GLN A 5 16.79 -15.21 2.91
CA GLN A 5 16.34 -15.68 1.59
C GLN A 5 15.55 -14.58 0.86
N LYS A 6 15.95 -14.28 -0.40
CA LYS A 6 15.21 -13.36 -1.28
C LYS A 6 13.81 -13.92 -1.53
N LYS A 7 12.77 -13.13 -1.26
CA LYS A 7 11.39 -13.50 -1.55
C LYS A 7 11.19 -13.48 -3.06
N ARG A 8 10.59 -14.55 -3.60
CA ARG A 8 10.13 -14.57 -4.99
C ARG A 8 9.06 -13.49 -5.19
N ILE A 9 9.22 -12.69 -6.24
CA ILE A 9 8.22 -11.72 -6.70
C ILE A 9 7.44 -12.39 -7.84
N TRP A 10 6.12 -12.23 -7.82
CA TRP A 10 5.21 -12.81 -8.81
C TRP A 10 4.60 -11.71 -9.66
N THR A 11 4.78 -11.79 -10.98
CA THR A 11 4.21 -10.81 -11.92
C THR A 11 2.69 -11.02 -12.08
N LYS A 12 2.00 -10.02 -12.64
CA LYS A 12 0.57 -10.12 -12.98
C LYS A 12 0.32 -11.33 -13.90
N GLU A 13 1.15 -11.47 -14.93
CA GLU A 13 1.06 -12.53 -15.94
C GLU A 13 1.24 -13.93 -15.34
N GLU A 14 2.21 -14.13 -14.44
CA GLU A 14 2.41 -15.42 -13.78
C GLU A 14 1.19 -15.84 -12.95
N LYS A 15 0.60 -14.89 -12.21
CA LYS A 15 -0.60 -15.17 -11.40
C LYS A 15 -1.80 -15.52 -12.27
N LEU A 16 -2.00 -14.78 -13.36
CA LEU A 16 -3.07 -15.06 -14.32
C LEU A 16 -2.89 -16.43 -14.99
N LYS A 17 -1.65 -16.82 -15.33
CA LYS A 17 -1.36 -18.15 -15.87
C LYS A 17 -1.75 -19.27 -14.89
N ILE A 18 -1.45 -19.10 -13.60
CA ILE A 18 -1.82 -20.08 -12.57
C ILE A 18 -3.34 -20.21 -12.44
N ILE A 19 -4.06 -19.09 -12.48
CA ILE A 19 -5.53 -19.08 -12.40
C ILE A 19 -6.18 -19.68 -13.64
N LYS A 20 -5.62 -19.39 -14.82
CA LYS A 20 -6.06 -19.99 -16.08
C LYS A 20 -5.96 -21.52 -16.01
N ARG A 21 -4.83 -22.05 -15.52
CA ARG A 21 -4.67 -23.50 -15.31
C ARG A 21 -5.60 -24.08 -14.25
N TYR A 22 -5.87 -23.33 -13.19
CA TYR A 22 -6.87 -23.75 -12.20
C TYR A 22 -8.26 -23.89 -12.84
N SER A 23 -8.65 -22.97 -13.72
CA SER A 23 -9.96 -22.96 -14.36
C SER A 23 -10.08 -23.93 -15.54
N GLU A 24 -9.05 -24.07 -16.37
CA GLU A 24 -9.08 -24.85 -17.63
C GLU A 24 -8.60 -26.30 -17.43
N GLU A 25 -7.53 -26.49 -16.66
CA GLU A 25 -6.94 -27.81 -16.42
C GLU A 25 -7.50 -28.49 -15.16
N HIS A 26 -8.43 -27.83 -14.45
CA HIS A 26 -9.04 -28.26 -13.17
C HIS A 26 -8.04 -28.74 -12.10
N LEU A 27 -6.81 -28.23 -12.17
CA LEU A 27 -5.75 -28.58 -11.22
C LEU A 27 -6.07 -28.01 -9.84
N SER A 28 -5.83 -28.79 -8.79
CA SER A 28 -5.97 -28.31 -7.43
C SER A 28 -4.89 -27.26 -7.10
N ALA A 29 -5.19 -26.34 -6.17
CA ALA A 29 -4.23 -25.37 -5.67
C ALA A 29 -2.95 -26.03 -5.10
N ARG A 30 -3.04 -27.28 -4.64
CA ARG A 30 -1.92 -28.05 -4.12
C ARG A 30 -1.01 -28.58 -5.23
N GLU A 31 -1.58 -29.02 -6.35
CA GLU A 31 -0.81 -29.43 -7.53
C GLU A 31 -0.13 -28.24 -8.19
N LEU A 32 -0.86 -27.13 -8.36
CA LEU A 32 -0.29 -25.87 -8.83
C LEU A 32 0.85 -25.39 -7.92
N GLY A 33 0.71 -25.56 -6.60
CA GLY A 33 1.77 -25.26 -5.65
C GLY A 33 3.05 -26.06 -5.89
N LYS A 34 2.93 -27.35 -6.23
CA LYS A 34 4.08 -28.20 -6.59
C LYS A 34 4.70 -27.80 -7.92
N ILE A 35 3.88 -27.60 -8.97
CA ILE A 35 4.33 -27.26 -10.33
C ILE A 35 5.09 -25.92 -10.33
N TYR A 36 4.52 -24.92 -9.66
CA TYR A 36 5.05 -23.57 -9.68
C TYR A 36 5.96 -23.25 -8.49
N ASN A 37 6.24 -24.22 -7.62
CA ASN A 37 6.97 -24.04 -6.35
C ASN A 37 6.44 -22.83 -5.56
N ALA A 38 5.14 -22.85 -5.34
CA ALA A 38 4.37 -21.79 -4.70
C ALA A 38 3.61 -22.35 -3.49
N ASP A 39 3.43 -21.52 -2.47
CA ASP A 39 2.61 -21.92 -1.32
C ASP A 39 1.14 -22.07 -1.73
N HIS A 40 0.50 -23.18 -1.36
CA HIS A 40 -0.89 -23.44 -1.75
C HIS A 40 -1.85 -22.35 -1.24
N SER A 41 -1.53 -21.71 -0.10
CA SER A 41 -2.42 -20.75 0.57
C SER A 41 -2.39 -19.43 -0.19
N MET A 42 -1.24 -19.12 -0.76
CA MET A 42 -1.04 -18.00 -1.68
C MET A 42 -1.84 -18.21 -2.98
N ILE A 43 -1.83 -19.42 -3.55
CA ILE A 43 -2.63 -19.75 -4.73
C ILE A 43 -4.14 -19.64 -4.41
N CYS A 44 -4.59 -20.23 -3.31
CA CYS A 44 -5.98 -20.11 -2.85
C CYS A 44 -6.41 -18.65 -2.65
N ARG A 45 -5.49 -17.80 -2.18
CA ARG A 45 -5.74 -16.37 -2.06
C ARG A 45 -5.91 -15.71 -3.42
N TRP A 46 -5.04 -15.99 -4.41
CA TRP A 46 -5.18 -15.44 -5.75
C TRP A 46 -6.48 -15.88 -6.42
N ILE A 47 -6.87 -17.14 -6.29
CA ILE A 47 -8.16 -17.63 -6.82
C ILE A 47 -9.32 -16.82 -6.22
N ARG A 48 -9.32 -16.60 -4.90
CA ARG A 48 -10.34 -15.77 -4.24
C ARG A 48 -10.31 -14.31 -4.68
N GLU A 49 -9.13 -13.70 -4.79
CA GLU A 49 -9.00 -12.31 -5.24
C GLU A 49 -9.49 -12.14 -6.69
N TYR A 50 -9.20 -13.10 -7.56
CA TYR A 50 -9.67 -13.12 -8.95
C TYR A 50 -11.19 -13.33 -9.04
N ALA A 51 -11.77 -14.20 -8.22
CA ALA A 51 -13.22 -14.40 -8.19
C ALA A 51 -14.00 -13.13 -7.82
N VAL A 52 -13.40 -12.23 -7.02
CA VAL A 52 -14.05 -10.98 -6.58
C VAL A 52 -13.77 -9.81 -7.53
N LYS A 53 -12.54 -9.68 -8.04
CA LYS A 53 -12.08 -8.47 -8.75
C LYS A 53 -11.60 -8.73 -10.18
N GLY A 54 -11.66 -9.97 -10.66
CA GLY A 54 -11.10 -10.38 -11.95
C GLY A 54 -9.62 -10.07 -12.06
N GLU A 55 -9.17 -9.67 -13.25
CA GLU A 55 -7.75 -9.38 -13.53
C GLU A 55 -7.19 -8.18 -12.77
N VAL A 56 -8.07 -7.24 -12.38
CA VAL A 56 -7.71 -6.03 -11.62
C VAL A 56 -7.15 -6.39 -10.24
N ALA A 57 -7.47 -7.58 -9.72
CA ALA A 57 -6.89 -8.13 -8.49
C ALA A 57 -5.35 -8.14 -8.48
N PHE A 58 -4.73 -8.31 -9.65
CA PHE A 58 -3.29 -8.49 -9.80
C PHE A 58 -2.58 -7.28 -10.37
N GLU A 59 -3.29 -6.18 -10.58
CA GLU A 59 -2.65 -4.92 -10.93
C GLU A 59 -1.83 -4.40 -9.75
N GLU A 60 -0.68 -3.82 -10.08
CA GLU A 60 0.18 -3.24 -9.06
C GLU A 60 -0.51 -2.02 -8.46
N VAL A 61 -1.16 -2.23 -7.33
CA VAL A 61 -1.58 -1.12 -6.47
C VAL A 61 -0.30 -0.51 -5.92
N LYS A 62 0.16 0.59 -6.52
CA LYS A 62 1.21 1.44 -5.95
C LYS A 62 0.77 1.79 -4.54
N ARG A 63 1.40 1.17 -3.55
CA ARG A 63 1.16 1.51 -2.15
C ARG A 63 1.56 2.97 -2.00
N SER A 64 0.57 3.84 -1.80
CA SER A 64 0.84 5.24 -1.53
C SER A 64 1.51 5.32 -0.17
N GLY A 65 2.84 5.47 -0.18
CA GLY A 65 3.60 5.82 1.01
C GLY A 65 3.26 7.23 1.47
N ASN A 66 3.94 7.73 2.49
CA ASN A 66 3.80 9.13 2.85
C ASN A 66 4.21 10.00 1.65
N LYS A 67 3.26 10.74 1.07
CA LYS A 67 3.51 11.66 -0.05
C LYS A 67 4.58 12.72 0.25
N TYR A 68 4.82 13.01 1.52
CA TYR A 68 5.85 13.93 1.99
C TYR A 68 7.19 13.25 2.33
N ALA A 69 7.33 11.93 2.14
CA ALA A 69 8.56 11.20 2.49
C ALA A 69 9.78 11.73 1.73
N ALA A 70 9.58 12.14 0.48
CA ALA A 70 10.63 12.70 -0.37
C ALA A 70 11.31 13.93 0.23
N LEU A 71 10.65 14.69 1.12
CA LEU A 71 11.26 15.81 1.86
C LEU A 71 12.43 15.37 2.75
N HIS A 72 12.48 14.10 3.15
CA HIS A 72 13.47 13.57 4.10
C HIS A 72 14.30 12.41 3.52
N THR A 73 13.76 11.65 2.57
CA THR A 73 14.42 10.45 2.04
C THR A 73 15.18 10.71 0.74
N SER A 74 14.76 11.69 -0.05
CA SER A 74 15.32 11.94 -1.38
C SER A 74 16.53 12.85 -1.29
N LYS A 75 17.68 12.40 -1.84
CA LYS A 75 18.92 13.18 -1.87
C LYS A 75 18.95 14.26 -2.97
N ASN A 76 18.23 14.03 -4.07
CA ASN A 76 18.27 14.85 -5.29
C ASN A 76 16.88 15.42 -5.64
N ILE A 77 16.13 15.91 -4.65
CA ILE A 77 14.84 16.58 -4.92
C ILE A 77 15.09 18.00 -5.41
N SER A 78 14.42 18.41 -6.50
CA SER A 78 14.48 19.79 -6.98
C SER A 78 13.89 20.74 -5.94
N GLU A 79 14.43 21.96 -5.83
CA GLU A 79 13.88 22.99 -4.95
C GLU A 79 12.40 23.25 -5.20
N ALA A 80 12.00 23.34 -6.47
CA ALA A 80 10.60 23.54 -6.85
C ALA A 80 9.69 22.40 -6.37
N GLU A 81 10.18 21.15 -6.41
CA GLU A 81 9.42 19.99 -5.95
C GLU A 81 9.35 19.94 -4.41
N ARG A 82 10.46 20.26 -3.74
CA ARG A 82 10.53 20.38 -2.29
C ARG A 82 9.54 21.43 -1.77
N LEU A 83 9.53 22.62 -2.37
CA LEU A 83 8.60 23.69 -2.04
C LEU A 83 7.14 23.29 -2.25
N LYS A 84 6.83 22.60 -3.37
CA LYS A 84 5.47 22.09 -3.62
C LYS A 84 5.02 21.13 -2.51
N LEU A 85 5.87 20.22 -2.07
CA LEU A 85 5.56 19.28 -0.99
C LEU A 85 5.38 20.01 0.36
N GLU A 86 6.22 20.99 0.66
CA GLU A 86 6.16 21.77 1.89
C GLU A 86 4.90 22.63 1.96
N ILE A 87 4.55 23.34 0.88
CA ILE A 87 3.29 24.08 0.75
C ILE A 87 2.11 23.13 0.93
N ALA A 88 2.13 21.95 0.31
CA ALA A 88 1.06 20.97 0.46
C ALA A 88 0.96 20.43 1.90
N LYS A 89 2.06 20.35 2.65
CA LYS A 89 2.07 19.94 4.06
C LYS A 89 1.48 21.04 4.94
N LEU A 90 1.89 22.29 4.74
CA LEU A 90 1.39 23.45 5.46
C LEU A 90 -0.10 23.71 5.20
N ARG A 91 -0.58 23.52 3.95
CA ARG A 91 -2.01 23.64 3.62
C ARG A 91 -2.88 22.67 4.42
N VAL A 92 -2.45 21.42 4.56
CA VAL A 92 -3.15 20.42 5.37
C VAL A 92 -3.16 20.81 6.84
N GLU A 93 -2.04 21.30 7.37
CA GLU A 93 -1.98 21.71 8.78
C GLU A 93 -2.85 22.94 9.05
N ASN A 94 -2.80 23.95 8.18
CA ASN A 94 -3.69 25.12 8.25
C ASN A 94 -5.16 24.72 8.19
N GLU A 95 -5.53 23.75 7.36
CA GLU A 95 -6.91 23.25 7.29
C GLU A 95 -7.36 22.62 8.61
N ARG A 96 -6.47 21.87 9.29
CA ARG A 96 -6.74 21.26 10.60
C ARG A 96 -6.86 22.31 11.70
N LEU A 97 -5.94 23.27 11.71
CA LEU A 97 -5.97 24.40 12.64
C LEU A 97 -7.26 25.21 12.49
N LYS A 98 -7.71 25.48 11.26
CA LYS A 98 -9.01 26.12 10.97
C LYS A 98 -10.20 25.31 11.48
N LYS A 99 -10.08 23.98 11.54
CA LYS A 99 -11.08 23.07 12.12
C LYS A 99 -10.94 22.94 13.65
N GLY A 100 -9.99 23.65 14.27
CA GLY A 100 -9.80 23.68 15.72
C GLY A 100 -9.14 22.42 16.29
N TYR A 101 -8.28 21.73 15.52
CA TYR A 101 -7.52 20.59 16.05
C TYR A 101 -6.12 20.49 15.46
N VAL A 102 -5.23 19.83 16.20
CA VAL A 102 -3.88 19.42 15.75
C VAL A 102 -3.77 17.91 15.77
N VAL A 103 -2.81 17.39 15.00
CA VAL A 103 -2.53 15.94 14.95
C VAL A 103 -1.13 15.69 15.48
N LYS A 104 -1.02 14.84 16.50
CA LYS A 104 0.26 14.37 17.07
C LYS A 104 0.50 12.92 16.69
N GLY A 105 1.78 12.56 16.52
CA GLY A 105 2.19 11.20 16.17
C GLY A 105 1.77 10.73 14.77
N VAL A 106 2.09 9.47 14.47
CA VAL A 106 1.82 8.82 13.18
C VAL A 106 1.42 7.35 13.39
N GLY A 107 0.79 6.75 12.38
CA GLY A 107 0.41 5.34 12.43
C GLY A 107 -0.52 5.03 13.61
N ALA A 108 -0.16 4.01 14.39
CA ALA A 108 -0.91 3.59 15.58
C ALA A 108 -0.90 4.63 16.72
N ASN A 109 0.14 5.47 16.80
CA ASN A 109 0.29 6.50 17.83
C ASN A 109 -0.27 7.87 17.39
N LYS A 110 -1.21 7.87 16.44
CA LYS A 110 -1.79 9.12 15.91
C LYS A 110 -2.91 9.59 16.83
N GLU A 111 -2.80 10.82 17.31
CA GLU A 111 -3.76 11.45 18.21
C GLU A 111 -4.26 12.78 17.64
N PHE A 112 -5.56 13.03 17.77
CA PHE A 112 -6.19 14.30 17.39
C PHE A 112 -6.47 15.10 18.67
N VAL A 113 -5.89 16.29 18.78
CA VAL A 113 -6.03 17.14 19.96
C VAL A 113 -6.83 18.38 19.57
N THR A 114 -7.99 18.58 20.19
CA THR A 114 -8.83 19.76 19.95
C THR A 114 -8.22 20.98 20.61
N ILE A 115 -8.07 22.06 19.85
CA ILE A 115 -7.74 23.40 20.30
C ILE A 115 -9.07 24.08 20.62
N LYS A 116 -9.72 23.75 21.73
CA LYS A 116 -10.93 24.49 22.12
C LYS A 116 -10.51 25.89 22.54
N ASP A 117 -11.08 26.90 21.88
CA ASP A 117 -10.89 28.30 22.24
C ASP A 117 -11.44 28.55 23.65
N VAL A 118 -10.53 28.85 24.57
CA VAL A 118 -10.87 29.62 25.75
C VAL A 118 -10.94 31.08 25.30
N ASN A 119 -12.08 31.71 25.58
CA ASN A 119 -12.33 33.15 25.64
C ASN A 119 -12.96 33.83 24.40
N THR A 120 -14.28 33.67 24.23
CA THR A 120 -15.12 34.78 23.72
C THR A 120 -15.27 35.82 24.83
N LYS A 121 -14.52 36.92 24.73
CA LYS A 121 -14.83 38.19 25.42
C LYS A 121 -15.51 39.12 24.45
#